data_AF-A0A7J2GZ17-F1
#
_entry.id   AF-A0A7J2GZ17-F1
#
_cell.length_a   1.000
_cell.length_b   1.000
_cell.length_c   1.000
_cell.angle_alpha   90.00
_cell.angle_beta   90.00
_cell.angle_gamma   90.00
#
_symmetry.space_group_name_H-M   'P 1'
#
loop_
_entity.id
_entity.type
_entity.pdbx_description
1 polymer ?
#
loop_
_entity_poly.entity_id
_entity_poly.type
_entity_poly.pdbx_seq_one_letter_code
_entity_poly.pdbx_strand_id
1 'polypeptide(L)'
;MEKYFKTIEEEVRKAYAIAQKAREKGYDPEPRVDIPLAKDVAERVEGLVGAVQPGIVGKGVPERIRELEKEYHPGDWRVALIIAEEVAKGKFCGFDSQKQALETGVRVGFAYLTLGVVSAPLEGFVELRIKSRGGKKYLANYYAGPVRAAGGTAAAVSVLLTDYLRMKFGFDAFEPTEQELERYYIELMDYHHRVSRLQYLPTKEEVFFLLKHIPIEITGDPTTDFEVSNLKDVAETPRVRGGMCLVIAEALAQKAKKLLKNLRKWGKDFGLSWDWLEEFLEIQKKAHGGKAKAETKGIEPNYRFIEEAVAGRPILSYPLRKGGFRIRYGRTRLSGLAAAAIHPATMRILGDFVAT
;
A
#
# COMPACT_ATOMS: atom_id res chain seq x y z
N MET A 1 -18.89 -19.25 -21.52
CA MET A 1 -18.18 -18.09 -20.95
C MET A 1 -17.94 -17.00 -22.00
N GLU A 2 -17.38 -17.29 -23.17
CA GLU A 2 -17.12 -16.27 -24.21
C GLU A 2 -18.36 -15.49 -24.63
N LYS A 3 -19.48 -16.18 -24.93
CA LYS A 3 -20.76 -15.53 -25.26
C LYS A 3 -21.23 -14.57 -24.16
N TYR A 4 -21.06 -14.96 -22.90
CA TYR A 4 -21.45 -14.13 -21.75
C TYR A 4 -20.61 -12.85 -21.66
N PHE A 5 -19.29 -12.96 -21.78
CA PHE A 5 -18.41 -11.78 -21.79
C PHE A 5 -18.67 -10.88 -22.99
N LYS A 6 -18.92 -11.46 -24.17
CA LYS A 6 -19.27 -10.70 -25.37
C LYS A 6 -20.55 -9.89 -25.17
N THR A 7 -21.59 -10.49 -24.58
CA THR A 7 -22.84 -9.77 -24.25
C THR A 7 -22.59 -8.61 -23.29
N ILE A 8 -21.79 -8.80 -22.23
CA ILE A 8 -21.46 -7.71 -21.31
C ILE A 8 -20.68 -6.60 -22.03
N GLU A 9 -19.69 -6.96 -22.83
CA GLU A 9 -18.87 -5.99 -23.57
C GLU A 9 -19.72 -5.15 -24.55
N GLU A 10 -20.67 -5.77 -25.25
CA GLU A 10 -21.60 -5.09 -26.14
C GLU A 10 -22.48 -4.09 -25.39
N GLU A 11 -23.07 -4.49 -24.25
CA GLU A 11 -23.91 -3.60 -23.43
C GLU A 11 -23.10 -2.44 -22.80
N VAL A 12 -21.89 -2.72 -22.32
CA VAL A 12 -20.98 -1.67 -21.80
C VAL A 12 -20.63 -0.66 -22.89
N ARG A 13 -20.31 -1.12 -24.11
CA ARG A 13 -20.02 -0.22 -25.24
C ARG A 13 -21.22 0.63 -25.64
N LYS A 14 -22.44 0.08 -25.61
CA LYS A 14 -23.67 0.86 -25.85
C LYS A 14 -23.82 1.98 -24.81
N ALA A 15 -23.68 1.66 -23.52
CA ALA A 15 -23.74 2.65 -22.46
C ALA A 15 -22.64 3.73 -22.61
N TYR A 16 -21.42 3.31 -22.93
CA TYR A 16 -20.29 4.22 -23.15
C TYR A 16 -20.53 5.19 -24.31
N ALA A 17 -21.10 4.72 -25.42
CA ALA A 17 -21.43 5.57 -26.57
C ALA A 17 -22.49 6.63 -26.23
N ILE A 18 -23.46 6.29 -25.38
CA ILE A 18 -24.46 7.26 -24.88
C ILE A 18 -23.77 8.31 -24.01
N ALA A 19 -22.94 7.88 -23.07
CA ALA A 19 -22.19 8.79 -22.18
C ALA A 19 -21.26 9.73 -22.97
N GLN A 20 -20.57 9.22 -23.99
CA GLN A 20 -19.69 10.02 -24.84
C GLN A 20 -20.47 11.12 -25.60
N LYS A 21 -21.61 10.78 -26.21
CA LYS A 21 -22.49 11.76 -26.86
C LYS A 21 -23.04 12.82 -25.90
N ALA A 22 -23.23 12.46 -24.62
CA ALA A 22 -23.66 13.41 -23.60
C ALA A 22 -22.52 14.36 -23.23
N ARG A 23 -21.31 13.83 -23.00
CA ARG A 23 -20.10 14.59 -22.66
C ARG A 23 -19.70 15.59 -23.75
N GLU A 24 -19.85 15.21 -25.02
CA GLU A 24 -19.58 16.09 -26.18
C GLU A 24 -20.45 17.36 -26.22
N LYS A 25 -21.54 17.43 -25.45
CA LYS A 25 -22.36 18.65 -25.33
C LYS A 25 -21.70 19.75 -24.49
N GLY A 26 -20.62 19.44 -23.76
CA GLY A 26 -19.84 20.43 -23.02
C GLY A 26 -20.49 20.94 -21.72
N TYR A 27 -21.43 20.18 -21.14
CA TYR A 27 -22.04 20.52 -19.84
C TYR A 27 -21.25 20.01 -18.62
N ASP A 28 -20.30 19.11 -18.86
CA ASP A 28 -19.44 18.48 -17.86
C ASP A 28 -18.01 19.05 -17.92
N PRO A 29 -17.16 18.84 -16.88
CA PRO A 29 -15.79 19.37 -16.86
C PRO A 29 -14.92 18.95 -18.05
N GLU A 30 -15.19 17.79 -18.64
CA GLU A 30 -14.43 17.21 -19.74
C GLU A 30 -15.38 16.76 -20.87
N PRO A 31 -15.03 17.00 -22.16
CA PRO A 31 -15.86 16.62 -23.31
C PRO A 31 -15.77 15.12 -23.68
N ARG A 32 -15.19 14.32 -22.80
CA ARG A 32 -14.98 12.87 -22.97
C ARG A 32 -15.46 12.11 -21.74
N VAL A 33 -15.68 10.80 -21.90
CA VAL A 33 -15.90 9.92 -20.76
C VAL A 33 -14.59 9.75 -19.97
N ASP A 34 -14.64 10.01 -18.67
CA ASP A 34 -13.46 10.00 -17.80
C ASP A 34 -13.07 8.61 -17.28
N ILE A 35 -13.98 7.63 -17.32
CA ILE A 35 -13.77 6.27 -16.81
C ILE A 35 -13.32 5.38 -17.97
N PRO A 36 -12.01 5.07 -18.12
CA PRO A 36 -11.54 4.24 -19.21
C PRO A 36 -12.01 2.79 -19.04
N LEU A 37 -12.26 2.10 -20.16
CA LEU A 37 -12.51 0.67 -20.18
C LEU A 37 -11.18 -0.08 -20.23
N ALA A 38 -11.04 -1.13 -19.42
CA ALA A 38 -9.86 -1.99 -19.39
C ALA A 38 -10.27 -3.46 -19.26
N LYS A 39 -9.61 -4.34 -19.99
CA LYS A 39 -9.90 -5.78 -20.04
C LYS A 39 -9.14 -6.57 -18.98
N ASP A 40 -7.94 -6.14 -18.62
CA ASP A 40 -7.05 -6.85 -17.71
C ASP A 40 -6.29 -5.90 -16.78
N VAL A 41 -5.37 -6.47 -15.97
CA VAL A 41 -4.52 -5.70 -15.04
C VAL A 41 -3.63 -4.73 -15.82
N ALA A 42 -3.07 -5.16 -16.93
CA ALA A 42 -2.09 -4.40 -17.70
C ALA A 42 -2.71 -3.13 -18.30
N GLU A 43 -3.91 -3.23 -18.87
CA GLU A 43 -4.69 -2.08 -19.36
C GLU A 43 -5.15 -1.17 -18.21
N ARG A 44 -5.51 -1.72 -17.04
CA ARG A 44 -5.85 -0.89 -15.87
C ARG A 44 -4.65 -0.09 -15.38
N VAL A 45 -3.45 -0.66 -15.40
CA VAL A 45 -2.22 0.03 -15.01
C VAL A 45 -1.95 1.21 -15.95
N GLU A 46 -2.02 1.00 -17.26
CA GLU A 46 -1.86 2.08 -18.23
C GLU A 46 -2.94 3.14 -18.09
N GLY A 47 -4.22 2.75 -18.00
CA GLY A 47 -5.32 3.69 -17.85
C GLY A 47 -5.25 4.51 -16.56
N LEU A 48 -4.87 3.88 -15.45
CA LEU A 48 -4.71 4.56 -14.15
C LEU A 48 -3.58 5.58 -14.19
N VAL A 49 -2.39 5.18 -14.65
CA VAL A 49 -1.23 6.11 -14.71
C VAL A 49 -1.42 7.15 -15.81
N GLY A 50 -2.12 6.81 -16.90
CA GLY A 50 -2.49 7.71 -17.98
C GLY A 50 -3.30 8.94 -17.53
N ALA A 51 -3.98 8.86 -16.37
CA ALA A 51 -4.69 10.01 -15.79
C ALA A 51 -3.73 11.14 -15.38
N VAL A 52 -2.50 10.82 -14.96
CA VAL A 52 -1.48 11.80 -14.54
C VAL A 52 -0.34 11.93 -15.56
N GLN A 53 -0.12 10.91 -16.39
CA GLN A 53 0.85 10.94 -17.49
C GLN A 53 0.20 10.45 -18.79
N PRO A 54 -0.60 11.30 -19.48
CA PRO A 54 -1.32 10.90 -20.69
C PRO A 54 -0.41 10.37 -21.81
N GLY A 55 0.84 10.83 -21.86
CA GLY A 55 1.82 10.41 -22.87
C GLY A 55 2.18 8.92 -22.84
N ILE A 56 1.84 8.18 -21.78
CA ILE A 56 2.10 6.75 -21.66
C ILE A 56 1.03 5.88 -22.35
N VAL A 57 -0.16 6.42 -22.61
CA VAL A 57 -1.31 5.65 -23.10
C VAL A 57 -1.10 5.23 -24.56
N GLY A 58 -1.33 3.95 -24.85
CA GLY A 58 -1.17 3.36 -26.17
C GLY A 58 0.29 3.24 -26.60
N LYS A 59 1.24 3.25 -25.67
CA LYS A 59 2.68 3.21 -25.96
C LYS A 59 3.33 1.85 -25.77
N GLY A 60 2.58 0.81 -25.42
CA GLY A 60 3.10 -0.55 -25.31
C GLY A 60 3.35 -1.05 -23.87
N VAL A 61 2.94 -0.29 -22.85
CA VAL A 61 3.07 -0.70 -21.45
C VAL A 61 2.28 -1.98 -21.15
N PRO A 62 1.00 -2.12 -21.59
CA PRO A 62 0.25 -3.35 -21.33
C PRO A 62 0.88 -4.60 -21.93
N GLU A 63 1.36 -4.50 -23.18
CA GLU A 63 2.04 -5.58 -23.89
C GLU A 63 3.29 -6.02 -23.13
N ARG A 64 4.09 -5.06 -22.68
CA ARG A 64 5.32 -5.35 -21.93
C ARG A 64 5.02 -6.01 -20.58
N ILE A 65 3.99 -5.56 -19.86
CA ILE A 65 3.59 -6.21 -18.61
C ILE A 65 3.24 -7.68 -18.87
N ARG A 66 2.44 -7.97 -19.91
CA ARG A 66 2.06 -9.35 -20.26
C ARG A 66 3.26 -10.22 -20.65
N GLU A 67 4.28 -9.65 -21.29
CA GLU A 67 5.54 -10.36 -21.57
C GLU A 67 6.28 -10.72 -20.27
N LEU A 68 6.44 -9.75 -19.38
CA LEU A 68 7.11 -9.95 -18.09
C LEU A 68 6.34 -10.94 -17.19
N GLU A 69 5.01 -10.95 -17.24
CA GLU A 69 4.18 -11.92 -16.52
C GLU A 69 4.39 -13.36 -17.02
N LYS A 70 4.73 -13.56 -18.29
CA LYS A 70 5.08 -14.90 -18.80
C LYS A 70 6.43 -15.39 -18.25
N GLU A 71 7.34 -14.47 -17.95
CA GLU A 71 8.68 -14.75 -17.41
C GLU A 71 8.66 -14.95 -15.89
N TYR A 72 7.93 -14.12 -15.14
CA TYR A 72 7.98 -14.07 -13.67
C TYR A 72 6.71 -14.50 -12.94
N HIS A 73 5.61 -14.76 -13.68
CA HIS A 73 4.23 -14.94 -13.22
C HIS A 73 3.46 -13.64 -12.90
N PRO A 74 2.12 -13.62 -13.12
CA PRO A 74 1.26 -12.50 -12.74
C PRO A 74 1.36 -12.12 -11.27
N GLY A 75 1.51 -10.82 -11.01
CA GLY A 75 1.62 -10.24 -9.66
C GLY A 75 3.00 -10.34 -9.00
N ASP A 76 4.03 -10.87 -9.67
CA ASP A 76 5.40 -10.90 -9.12
C ASP A 76 6.00 -9.49 -9.05
N TRP A 77 6.69 -9.17 -7.95
CA TRP A 77 7.28 -7.83 -7.71
C TRP A 77 8.38 -7.49 -8.72
N ARG A 78 9.05 -8.49 -9.30
CA ARG A 78 10.08 -8.28 -10.33
C ARG A 78 9.49 -7.66 -11.59
N VAL A 79 8.26 -8.01 -11.95
CA VAL A 79 7.53 -7.36 -13.06
C VAL A 79 7.38 -5.87 -12.78
N ALA A 80 6.99 -5.51 -11.54
CA ALA A 80 6.82 -4.11 -11.12
C ALA A 80 8.15 -3.33 -11.20
N LEU A 81 9.26 -3.94 -10.76
CA LEU A 81 10.58 -3.32 -10.78
C LEU A 81 11.08 -3.08 -12.22
N ILE A 82 10.97 -4.10 -13.08
CA ILE A 82 11.44 -4.00 -14.47
C ILE A 82 10.61 -2.98 -15.24
N ILE A 83 9.27 -3.03 -15.15
CA ILE A 83 8.43 -2.08 -15.88
C ILE A 83 8.64 -0.64 -15.38
N ALA A 84 8.85 -0.45 -14.06
CA ALA A 84 9.16 0.85 -13.50
C ALA A 84 10.49 1.41 -14.02
N GLU A 85 11.54 0.58 -14.12
CA GLU A 85 12.83 0.98 -14.69
C GLU A 85 12.73 1.30 -16.18
N GLU A 86 12.06 0.46 -16.97
CA GLU A 86 11.88 0.68 -18.41
C GLU A 86 11.11 1.97 -18.70
N VAL A 87 10.06 2.25 -17.92
CA VAL A 87 9.32 3.52 -17.99
C VAL A 87 10.22 4.68 -17.60
N ALA A 88 10.93 4.61 -16.47
CA ALA A 88 11.80 5.69 -16.02
C ALA A 88 12.97 5.98 -16.98
N LYS A 89 13.39 4.99 -17.79
CA LYS A 89 14.39 5.15 -18.85
C LYS A 89 13.84 5.76 -20.14
N GLY A 90 12.53 6.04 -20.21
CA GLY A 90 11.91 6.65 -21.38
C GLY A 90 11.63 5.67 -22.53
N LYS A 91 11.54 4.35 -22.25
CA LYS A 91 11.31 3.33 -23.31
C LYS A 91 9.97 3.51 -24.05
N PHE A 92 8.95 4.03 -23.37
CA PHE A 92 7.58 4.12 -23.90
C PHE A 92 7.18 5.56 -24.27
N CYS A 93 7.65 6.55 -23.51
CA CYS A 93 7.38 7.96 -23.76
C CYS A 93 8.53 8.84 -23.27
N GLY A 94 8.61 10.06 -23.82
CA GLY A 94 9.53 11.09 -23.34
C GLY A 94 8.99 11.77 -22.08
N PHE A 95 9.91 12.34 -21.29
CA PHE A 95 9.61 13.10 -20.08
C PHE A 95 10.34 14.43 -20.10
N ASP A 96 9.70 15.46 -19.54
CA ASP A 96 10.24 16.81 -19.45
C ASP A 96 11.37 16.90 -18.41
N SER A 97 11.39 15.97 -17.45
CA SER A 97 12.40 15.91 -16.40
C SER A 97 12.67 14.49 -15.91
N GLN A 98 13.86 14.28 -15.36
CA GLN A 98 14.21 13.03 -14.67
C GLN A 98 13.25 12.76 -13.49
N LYS A 99 12.78 13.80 -12.79
CA LYS A 99 11.76 13.69 -11.73
C LYS A 99 10.49 13.04 -12.27
N GLN A 100 9.96 13.55 -13.37
CA GLN A 100 8.73 13.04 -13.99
C GLN A 100 8.90 11.59 -14.48
N ALA A 101 10.06 11.25 -15.05
CA ALA A 101 10.36 9.89 -15.49
C ALA A 101 10.38 8.89 -14.31
N LEU A 102 11.09 9.23 -13.23
CA LEU A 102 11.15 8.43 -12.01
C LEU A 102 9.78 8.29 -11.36
N GLU A 103 9.06 9.40 -11.21
CA GLU A 103 7.72 9.42 -10.61
C GLU A 103 6.76 8.51 -11.40
N THR A 104 6.76 8.62 -12.73
CA THR A 104 5.93 7.77 -13.60
C THR A 104 6.32 6.30 -13.46
N GLY A 105 7.62 5.98 -13.42
CA GLY A 105 8.10 4.61 -13.18
C GLY A 105 7.56 4.03 -11.86
N VAL A 106 7.68 4.78 -10.76
CA VAL A 106 7.13 4.36 -9.45
C VAL A 106 5.61 4.16 -9.53
N ARG A 107 4.88 5.07 -10.18
CA ARG A 107 3.41 4.96 -10.33
C ARG A 107 3.00 3.72 -11.13
N VAL A 108 3.70 3.38 -12.22
CA VAL A 108 3.41 2.17 -13.01
C VAL A 108 3.67 0.91 -12.20
N GLY A 109 4.84 0.82 -11.54
CA GLY A 109 5.14 -0.32 -10.68
C GLY A 109 4.13 -0.47 -9.53
N PHE A 110 3.77 0.64 -8.88
CA PHE A 110 2.83 0.64 -7.78
C PHE A 110 1.38 0.30 -8.22
N ALA A 111 0.97 0.79 -9.39
CA ALA A 111 -0.31 0.43 -10.00
C ALA A 111 -0.37 -1.07 -10.31
N TYR A 112 0.70 -1.65 -10.84
CA TYR A 112 0.75 -3.09 -11.11
C TYR A 112 0.63 -3.92 -9.83
N LEU A 113 1.36 -3.54 -8.77
CA LEU A 113 1.32 -4.22 -7.46
C LEU A 113 -0.06 -4.16 -6.78
N THR A 114 -0.87 -3.17 -7.14
CA THR A 114 -2.23 -2.98 -6.64
C THR A 114 -3.29 -3.43 -7.65
N LEU A 115 -2.89 -4.15 -8.71
CA LEU A 115 -3.74 -4.67 -9.78
C LEU A 115 -4.52 -3.59 -10.56
N GLY A 116 -4.14 -2.33 -10.41
CA GLY A 116 -4.84 -1.17 -10.96
C GLY A 116 -6.26 -0.98 -10.43
N VAL A 117 -6.57 -1.44 -9.21
CA VAL A 117 -7.93 -1.39 -8.63
C VAL A 117 -8.09 -0.41 -7.47
N VAL A 118 -7.02 0.28 -7.06
CA VAL A 118 -7.04 1.24 -5.95
C VAL A 118 -6.45 2.57 -6.40
N SER A 119 -6.84 3.67 -5.73
CA SER A 119 -6.34 5.01 -6.06
C SER A 119 -4.94 5.30 -5.49
N ALA A 120 -4.37 4.42 -4.67
CA ALA A 120 -3.09 4.68 -4.00
C ALA A 120 -1.91 5.09 -4.92
N PRO A 121 -1.75 4.56 -6.16
CA PRO A 121 -0.74 5.03 -7.10
C PRO A 121 -0.92 6.47 -7.58
N LEU A 122 -2.12 7.04 -7.44
CA LEU A 122 -2.46 8.41 -7.83
C LEU A 122 -2.58 9.35 -6.62
N GLU A 123 -3.43 8.97 -5.66
CA GLU A 123 -3.81 9.80 -4.52
C GLU A 123 -3.02 9.46 -3.26
N GLY A 124 -2.53 8.22 -3.15
CA GLY A 124 -1.75 7.76 -2.01
C GLY A 124 -0.28 8.16 -2.11
N PHE A 125 0.30 8.00 -3.30
CA PHE A 125 1.62 8.50 -3.69
C PHE A 125 1.43 9.82 -4.42
N VAL A 126 1.65 10.92 -3.71
CA VAL A 126 1.35 12.28 -4.17
C VAL A 126 2.35 12.71 -5.23
N GLU A 127 3.64 12.61 -4.93
CA GLU A 127 4.73 12.92 -5.85
C GLU A 127 6.07 12.36 -5.38
N LEU A 128 7.07 12.42 -6.27
CA LEU A 128 8.46 12.13 -5.95
C LEU A 128 9.30 13.40 -6.11
N ARG A 129 10.04 13.82 -5.08
CA ARG A 129 10.97 14.95 -5.19
C ARG A 129 12.42 14.47 -5.20
N ILE A 130 13.24 15.14 -6.00
CA ILE A 130 14.70 15.03 -5.93
C ILE A 130 15.18 16.12 -4.99
N LYS A 131 15.73 15.75 -3.83
CA LYS A 131 16.27 16.68 -2.83
C LYS A 131 17.79 16.60 -2.79
N SER A 132 18.42 17.64 -2.23
CA SER A 132 19.86 17.64 -2.01
C SER A 132 20.21 18.08 -0.59
N ARG A 133 21.20 17.41 0.02
CA ARG A 133 21.74 17.74 1.34
C ARG A 133 23.23 17.45 1.35
N GLY A 134 24.05 18.45 1.68
CA GLY A 134 25.50 18.29 1.75
C GLY A 134 26.13 17.81 0.43
N GLY A 135 25.60 18.24 -0.72
CA GLY A 135 26.09 17.82 -2.05
C GLY A 135 25.58 16.47 -2.55
N LYS A 136 25.01 15.64 -1.68
CA LYS A 136 24.33 14.39 -2.06
C LYS A 136 22.93 14.69 -2.63
N LYS A 137 22.48 13.94 -3.63
CA LYS A 137 21.12 14.02 -4.19
C LYS A 137 20.37 12.73 -3.90
N TYR A 138 19.21 12.82 -3.26
CA TYR A 138 18.40 11.67 -2.86
C TYR A 138 16.94 11.84 -3.30
N LEU A 139 16.18 10.73 -3.26
CA LEU A 139 14.76 10.70 -3.62
C LEU A 139 13.88 10.76 -2.37
N ALA A 140 12.79 11.51 -2.47
CA ALA A 140 11.79 11.67 -1.43
C ALA A 140 10.39 11.35 -1.96
N ASN A 141 9.73 10.35 -1.37
CA ASN A 141 8.36 9.98 -1.70
C ASN A 141 7.39 10.73 -0.79
N TYR A 142 6.43 11.43 -1.39
CA TYR A 142 5.35 12.11 -0.68
C TYR A 142 4.12 11.23 -0.68
N TYR A 143 3.66 10.84 0.51
CA TYR A 143 2.48 10.01 0.70
C TYR A 143 1.34 10.76 1.40
N ALA A 144 0.11 10.45 1.01
CA ALA A 144 -1.12 10.91 1.66
C ALA A 144 -1.95 9.74 2.22
N GLY A 145 -2.99 10.06 3.00
CA GLY A 145 -3.86 9.09 3.67
C GLY A 145 -4.44 7.97 2.79
N PRO A 146 -4.84 8.23 1.53
CA PRO A 146 -5.33 7.19 0.61
C PRO A 146 -4.36 6.03 0.38
N VAL A 147 -3.07 6.16 0.70
CA VAL A 147 -2.09 5.06 0.64
C VAL A 147 -2.53 3.84 1.47
N ARG A 148 -3.36 4.02 2.51
CA ARG A 148 -3.91 2.91 3.30
C ARG A 148 -4.69 1.91 2.45
N ALA A 149 -5.36 2.38 1.39
CA ALA A 149 -6.16 1.55 0.49
C ALA A 149 -5.31 0.59 -0.35
N ALA A 150 -4.02 0.88 -0.57
CA ALA A 150 -3.10 -0.03 -1.25
C ALA A 150 -2.84 -1.31 -0.43
N GLY A 151 -3.06 -1.25 0.88
CA GLY A 151 -2.63 -2.25 1.83
C GLY A 151 -1.13 -2.21 2.10
N GLY A 152 -0.71 -2.69 3.27
CA GLY A 152 0.67 -2.54 3.72
C GLY A 152 1.73 -3.22 2.84
N THR A 153 1.40 -4.29 2.10
CA THR A 153 2.41 -4.91 1.22
C THR A 153 2.72 -4.04 0.01
N ALA A 154 1.72 -3.55 -0.72
CA ALA A 154 1.97 -2.77 -1.92
C ALA A 154 2.63 -1.42 -1.58
N ALA A 155 2.19 -0.76 -0.50
CA ALA A 155 2.81 0.47 0.00
C ALA A 155 4.26 0.29 0.48
N ALA A 156 4.62 -0.89 0.99
CA ALA A 156 6.00 -1.18 1.34
C ALA A 156 6.86 -1.38 0.09
N VAL A 157 6.31 -2.05 -0.93
CA VAL A 157 7.02 -2.28 -2.19
C VAL A 157 7.10 -1.00 -3.04
N SER A 158 6.23 0.00 -2.86
CA SER A 158 6.40 1.32 -3.50
C SER A 158 7.64 2.07 -3.00
N VAL A 159 8.02 1.89 -1.72
CA VAL A 159 9.29 2.39 -1.18
C VAL A 159 10.46 1.63 -1.81
N LEU A 160 10.35 0.31 -1.94
CA LEU A 160 11.35 -0.52 -2.63
C LEU A 160 11.52 -0.15 -4.11
N LEU A 161 10.44 0.20 -4.80
CA LEU A 161 10.47 0.68 -6.20
C LEU A 161 11.29 1.95 -6.32
N THR A 162 11.05 2.95 -5.47
CA THR A 162 11.85 4.17 -5.47
C THR A 162 13.32 3.88 -5.13
N ASP A 163 13.58 2.99 -4.18
CA ASP A 163 14.96 2.59 -3.85
C ASP A 163 15.68 1.92 -5.04
N TYR A 164 14.97 1.04 -5.75
CA TYR A 164 15.50 0.42 -6.96
C TYR A 164 15.86 1.45 -8.02
N LEU A 165 14.95 2.39 -8.30
CA LEU A 165 15.21 3.47 -9.26
C LEU A 165 16.31 4.42 -8.77
N ARG A 166 16.36 4.74 -7.47
CA ARG A 166 17.44 5.51 -6.86
C ARG A 166 18.81 4.94 -7.23
N MET A 167 18.99 3.62 -7.07
CA MET A 167 20.24 2.95 -7.45
C MET A 167 20.50 2.99 -8.96
N LYS A 168 19.49 2.69 -9.78
CA LYS A 168 19.63 2.65 -11.25
C LYS A 168 19.98 4.00 -11.87
N PHE A 169 19.54 5.09 -11.25
CA PHE A 169 19.76 6.45 -11.73
C PHE A 169 20.84 7.20 -10.95
N GLY A 170 21.57 6.52 -10.06
CA GLY A 170 22.76 7.07 -9.38
C GLY A 170 22.46 8.12 -8.31
N PHE A 171 21.32 8.01 -7.62
CA PHE A 171 21.01 8.85 -6.47
C PHE A 171 21.59 8.27 -5.18
N ASP A 172 22.04 9.17 -4.31
CA ASP A 172 22.54 8.85 -2.98
C ASP A 172 21.43 8.35 -2.05
N ALA A 173 21.82 7.63 -1.00
CA ALA A 173 20.92 7.25 0.07
C ALA A 173 20.55 8.46 0.93
N PHE A 174 19.28 8.52 1.35
CA PHE A 174 18.82 9.46 2.36
C PHE A 174 19.41 9.10 3.73
N GLU A 175 19.96 10.08 4.41
CA GLU A 175 20.55 9.96 5.76
C GLU A 175 19.78 10.90 6.70
N PRO A 176 18.84 10.39 7.53
CA PRO A 176 18.08 11.21 8.46
C PRO A 176 18.96 11.70 9.60
N THR A 177 18.73 12.94 10.02
CA THR A 177 19.28 13.51 11.25
C THR A 177 18.57 12.95 12.48
N GLU A 178 19.20 13.04 13.65
CA GLU A 178 18.58 12.60 14.92
C GLU A 178 17.28 13.38 15.22
N GLN A 179 17.22 14.67 14.89
CA GLN A 179 15.99 15.46 15.03
C GLN A 179 14.87 14.96 14.11
N GLU A 180 15.19 14.57 12.87
CA GLU A 180 14.21 13.98 11.96
C GLU A 180 13.70 12.64 12.48
N LEU A 181 14.57 11.78 13.03
CA LEU A 181 14.17 10.50 13.64
C LEU A 181 13.20 10.70 14.81
N GLU A 182 13.51 11.62 15.72
CA GLU A 182 12.60 12.00 16.81
C GLU A 182 11.27 12.52 16.27
N ARG A 183 11.33 13.39 15.24
CA ARG A 183 10.13 13.93 14.59
C ARG A 183 9.25 12.84 13.98
N TYR A 184 9.83 11.83 13.32
CA TYR A 184 9.09 10.68 12.81
C TYR A 184 8.40 9.90 13.93
N TYR A 185 9.10 9.64 15.03
CA TYR A 185 8.53 8.90 16.16
C TYR A 185 7.38 9.67 16.82
N ILE A 186 7.56 10.98 17.05
CA ILE A 186 6.52 11.86 17.60
C ILE A 186 5.26 11.84 16.71
N GLU A 187 5.43 11.98 15.40
CA GLU A 187 4.30 11.93 14.46
C GLU A 187 3.56 10.59 14.50
N LEU A 188 4.27 9.47 14.62
CA LEU A 188 3.64 8.16 14.75
C LEU A 188 2.80 8.05 16.02
N MET A 189 3.28 8.58 17.14
CA MET A 189 2.55 8.61 18.41
C MET A 189 1.33 9.54 18.32
N ASP A 190 1.51 10.77 17.83
CA ASP A 190 0.43 11.74 17.65
C ASP A 190 -0.65 11.20 16.71
N TYR A 191 -0.26 10.60 15.58
CA TYR A 191 -1.18 9.98 14.65
C TYR A 191 -1.97 8.84 15.30
N HIS A 192 -1.28 7.91 15.97
CA HIS A 192 -1.90 6.74 16.59
C HIS A 192 -2.90 7.12 17.69
N HIS A 193 -2.57 8.13 18.50
CA HIS A 193 -3.37 8.50 19.68
C HIS A 193 -4.46 9.53 19.38
N ARG A 194 -4.24 10.42 18.40
CA ARG A 194 -5.12 11.59 18.17
C ARG A 194 -5.87 11.55 16.84
N VAL A 195 -5.45 10.70 15.90
CA VAL A 195 -5.99 10.69 14.53
C VAL A 195 -6.63 9.34 14.18
N SER A 196 -5.83 8.29 14.09
CA SER A 196 -6.28 6.94 13.74
C SER A 196 -5.33 5.91 14.33
N ARG A 197 -5.88 4.88 14.97
CA ARG A 197 -5.09 3.75 15.44
C ARG A 197 -4.39 3.06 14.26
N LEU A 198 -3.08 2.90 14.43
CA LEU A 198 -2.22 2.11 13.54
C LEU A 198 -2.40 0.62 13.83
N GLN A 199 -2.48 -0.20 12.79
CA GLN A 199 -2.56 -1.67 12.91
C GLN A 199 -1.30 -2.28 13.55
N TYR A 200 -0.18 -1.58 13.46
CA TYR A 200 1.08 -1.90 14.11
C TYR A 200 1.67 -0.60 14.63
N LEU A 201 1.90 -0.51 15.94
CA LEU A 201 2.56 0.64 16.53
C LEU A 201 4.02 0.25 16.81
N PRO A 202 4.98 0.65 15.94
CA PRO A 202 6.38 0.34 16.19
C PRO A 202 6.89 1.10 17.41
N THR A 203 7.79 0.47 18.17
CA THR A 203 8.50 1.14 19.27
C THR A 203 9.49 2.18 18.73
N LYS A 204 10.01 3.04 19.62
CA LYS A 204 11.03 4.03 19.24
C LYS A 204 12.27 3.39 18.62
N GLU A 205 12.74 2.29 19.20
CA GLU A 205 13.89 1.53 18.70
C GLU A 205 13.62 0.98 17.29
N GLU A 206 12.43 0.42 17.06
CA GLU A 206 12.04 -0.06 15.73
C GLU A 206 12.01 1.08 14.70
N VAL A 207 11.39 2.22 15.04
CA VAL A 207 11.30 3.39 14.14
C VAL A 207 12.69 3.89 13.78
N PHE A 208 13.57 4.04 14.77
CA PHE A 208 14.92 4.57 14.58
C PHE A 208 15.76 3.63 13.73
N PHE A 209 15.72 2.33 14.03
CA PHE A 209 16.43 1.32 13.25
C PHE A 209 15.96 1.32 11.80
N LEU A 210 14.64 1.28 11.59
CA LEU A 210 14.05 1.22 10.27
C LEU A 210 14.45 2.46 9.43
N LEU A 211 14.29 3.66 9.98
CA LEU A 211 14.54 4.91 9.25
C LEU A 211 16.01 5.16 8.96
N LYS A 212 16.94 4.68 9.80
CA LYS A 212 18.39 4.75 9.53
C LYS A 212 18.82 3.88 8.34
N HIS A 213 18.03 2.86 7.99
CA HIS A 213 18.37 1.91 6.93
C HIS A 213 17.53 2.05 5.66
N ILE A 214 16.43 2.81 5.67
CA ILE A 214 15.67 3.11 4.47
C ILE A 214 16.40 4.20 3.67
N PRO A 215 16.83 3.93 2.43
CA PRO A 215 17.69 4.84 1.67
C PRO A 215 16.93 5.92 0.90
N ILE A 216 15.62 6.07 1.12
CA ILE A 216 14.80 7.14 0.54
C ILE A 216 14.10 7.91 1.66
N GLU A 217 13.80 9.19 1.44
CA GLU A 217 12.97 9.92 2.39
C GLU A 217 11.49 9.52 2.21
N ILE A 218 10.83 9.13 3.30
CA ILE A 218 9.39 8.87 3.34
C ILE A 218 8.73 10.05 4.00
N THR A 219 8.09 10.91 3.22
CA THR A 219 7.46 12.13 3.71
C THR A 219 6.05 12.26 3.13
N GLY A 220 5.46 13.44 3.17
CA GLY A 220 4.14 13.70 2.64
C GLY A 220 3.56 15.01 3.11
N ASP A 221 2.45 15.39 2.50
CA ASP A 221 1.66 16.53 2.93
C ASP A 221 0.95 16.23 4.25
N PRO A 222 0.65 17.26 5.05
CA PRO A 222 -0.14 17.07 6.25
C PRO A 222 -1.55 16.61 5.89
N THR A 223 -1.99 15.50 6.48
CA THR A 223 -3.31 14.92 6.21
C THR A 223 -4.30 15.15 7.35
N THR A 224 -3.91 15.96 8.34
CA THR A 224 -4.69 16.24 9.54
C THR A 224 -4.47 17.69 9.96
N ASP A 225 -5.43 18.25 10.69
CA ASP A 225 -5.31 19.59 11.27
C ASP A 225 -4.52 19.62 12.59
N PHE A 226 -4.10 18.45 13.08
CA PHE A 226 -3.32 18.38 14.30
C PHE A 226 -1.85 18.74 14.04
N GLU A 227 -1.36 19.70 14.81
CA GLU A 227 0.07 19.95 14.94
C GLU A 227 0.77 18.84 15.73
N VAL A 228 2.02 18.59 15.36
CA VAL A 228 2.90 17.70 16.12
C VAL A 228 3.16 18.28 17.50
N SER A 229 3.21 17.39 18.48
CA SER A 229 3.38 17.74 19.89
C SER A 229 4.73 18.40 20.18
N ASN A 230 5.78 18.10 19.40
CA ASN A 230 7.09 18.72 19.49
C ASN A 230 7.83 18.68 18.12
N LEU A 231 8.95 19.40 17.98
CA LEU A 231 9.78 19.45 16.76
C LEU A 231 9.05 19.97 15.51
N LYS A 232 8.21 20.99 15.67
CA LYS A 232 7.37 21.57 14.61
C LYS A 232 8.15 22.02 13.37
N ASP A 233 9.33 22.60 13.58
CA ASP A 233 10.15 23.23 12.53
C ASP A 233 11.13 22.27 11.83
N VAL A 234 11.12 20.98 12.18
CA VAL A 234 12.04 19.97 11.60
C VAL A 234 11.60 19.50 10.20
N ALA A 235 10.31 19.55 9.90
CA ALA A 235 9.75 19.13 8.61
C ALA A 235 9.11 20.32 7.87
N GLU A 236 8.78 20.15 6.59
CA GLU A 236 8.13 21.16 5.75
C GLU A 236 6.76 21.63 6.27
N THR A 237 6.21 20.94 7.27
CA THR A 237 4.95 21.28 7.92
C THR A 237 5.03 21.03 9.43
N PRO A 238 4.37 21.85 10.26
CA PRO A 238 4.21 21.56 11.69
C PRO A 238 3.10 20.54 11.98
N ARG A 239 2.36 20.07 10.95
CA ARG A 239 1.22 19.16 11.10
C ARG A 239 1.60 17.69 10.85
N VAL A 240 0.76 16.78 11.35
CA VAL A 240 0.97 15.33 11.23
C VAL A 240 0.77 14.86 9.77
N ARG A 241 1.78 14.16 9.24
CA ARG A 241 1.79 13.55 7.90
C ARG A 241 1.29 12.11 7.99
N GLY A 242 -0.02 11.92 7.86
CA GLY A 242 -0.64 10.60 8.07
C GLY A 242 -0.25 9.55 7.03
N GLY A 243 -0.05 9.94 5.77
CA GLY A 243 0.44 9.02 4.73
C GLY A 243 1.80 8.44 5.06
N MET A 244 2.73 9.29 5.52
CA MET A 244 4.04 8.87 6.03
C MET A 244 3.91 7.91 7.22
N CYS A 245 3.04 8.23 8.19
CA CYS A 245 2.82 7.38 9.37
C CYS A 245 2.34 5.97 8.98
N LEU A 246 1.40 5.88 8.03
CA LEU A 246 0.86 4.63 7.52
C LEU A 246 1.91 3.79 6.80
N VAL A 247 2.77 4.41 5.97
CA VAL A 247 3.83 3.71 5.25
C VAL A 247 4.89 3.17 6.20
N ILE A 248 5.34 3.95 7.18
CA ILE A 248 6.35 3.48 8.15
C ILE A 248 5.78 2.32 8.98
N ALA A 249 4.59 2.51 9.55
CA ALA A 249 4.05 1.59 10.55
C ALA A 249 3.31 0.39 9.97
N GLU A 250 2.31 0.62 9.10
CA GLU A 250 1.44 -0.43 8.56
C GLU A 250 2.00 -1.11 7.30
N ALA A 251 2.98 -0.48 6.65
CA ALA A 251 3.64 -1.04 5.48
C ALA A 251 5.02 -1.63 5.85
N LEU A 252 6.02 -0.80 6.12
CA LEU A 252 7.40 -1.26 6.28
C LEU A 252 7.57 -2.07 7.57
N ALA A 253 7.23 -1.51 8.73
CA ALA A 253 7.39 -2.20 10.00
C ALA A 253 6.48 -3.45 10.10
N GLN A 254 5.19 -3.33 9.78
CA GLN A 254 4.26 -4.46 9.87
C GLN A 254 4.54 -5.57 8.84
N LYS A 255 5.02 -5.24 7.62
CA LYS A 255 5.24 -6.22 6.54
C LYS A 255 6.72 -6.59 6.33
N ALA A 256 7.63 -6.16 7.20
CA ALA A 256 9.06 -6.47 7.15
C ALA A 256 9.36 -7.95 6.88
N LYS A 257 8.68 -8.87 7.60
CA LYS A 257 8.84 -10.32 7.41
C LYS A 257 8.51 -10.77 5.98
N LYS A 258 7.47 -10.20 5.37
CA LYS A 258 7.05 -10.53 3.99
C LYS A 258 8.00 -9.90 2.96
N LEU A 259 8.50 -8.69 3.21
CA LEU A 259 9.53 -8.07 2.38
C LEU A 259 10.79 -8.94 2.35
N LEU A 260 11.37 -9.23 3.51
CA LEU A 260 12.58 -10.04 3.64
C LEU A 260 12.42 -11.42 2.97
N LYS A 261 11.28 -12.09 3.20
CA LYS A 261 11.03 -13.40 2.58
C LYS A 261 11.08 -13.37 1.05
N ASN A 262 10.63 -12.29 0.42
CA ASN A 262 10.67 -12.16 -1.04
C ASN A 262 12.05 -11.68 -1.50
N LEU A 263 12.65 -10.69 -0.83
CA LEU A 263 13.96 -10.15 -1.17
C LEU A 263 15.09 -11.18 -1.05
N ARG A 264 15.01 -12.13 -0.11
CA ARG A 264 15.96 -13.25 -0.05
C ARG A 264 15.95 -14.14 -1.30
N LYS A 265 14.85 -14.16 -2.06
CA LYS A 265 14.73 -15.02 -3.25
C LYS A 265 15.36 -14.41 -4.49
N TRP A 266 15.25 -13.09 -4.66
CA TRP A 266 15.61 -12.41 -5.91
C TRP A 266 16.18 -11.00 -5.71
N GLY A 267 16.20 -10.46 -4.49
CA GLY A 267 16.63 -9.08 -4.22
C GLY A 267 18.07 -8.81 -4.68
N LYS A 268 18.95 -9.80 -4.52
CA LYS A 268 20.36 -9.74 -4.98
C LYS A 268 20.47 -9.56 -6.49
N ASP A 269 19.61 -10.22 -7.27
CA ASP A 269 19.60 -10.12 -8.74
C ASP A 269 19.25 -8.69 -9.21
N PHE A 270 18.57 -7.92 -8.35
CA PHE A 270 18.16 -6.54 -8.59
C PHE A 270 19.05 -5.52 -7.86
N GLY A 271 20.12 -5.95 -7.19
CA GLY A 271 21.01 -5.09 -6.41
C GLY A 271 20.39 -4.50 -5.14
N LEU A 272 19.28 -5.04 -4.66
CA LEU A 272 18.57 -4.56 -3.48
C LEU A 272 19.14 -5.19 -2.20
N SER A 273 19.86 -4.37 -1.42
CA SER A 273 20.53 -4.78 -0.18
C SER A 273 19.72 -4.44 1.07
N TRP A 274 18.59 -5.13 1.25
CA TRP A 274 17.68 -4.96 2.41
C TRP A 274 17.87 -6.06 3.47
N ASP A 275 19.05 -6.65 3.55
CA ASP A 275 19.38 -7.73 4.50
C ASP A 275 19.27 -7.27 5.97
N TRP A 276 19.37 -5.95 6.22
CA TRP A 276 19.13 -5.33 7.52
C TRP A 276 17.72 -5.60 8.09
N LEU A 277 16.76 -5.99 7.24
CA LEU A 277 15.43 -6.43 7.71
C LEU A 277 15.52 -7.65 8.64
N GLU A 278 16.57 -8.45 8.54
CA GLU A 278 16.82 -9.58 9.46
C GLU A 278 17.02 -9.09 10.90
N GLU A 279 17.90 -8.11 11.07
CA GLU A 279 18.16 -7.49 12.36
C GLU A 279 16.93 -6.74 12.88
N PHE A 280 16.23 -6.02 12.00
CA PHE A 280 14.97 -5.37 12.35
C PHE A 280 13.96 -6.38 12.92
N LEU A 281 13.80 -7.55 12.30
CA LEU A 281 12.88 -8.59 12.80
C LEU A 281 13.29 -9.13 14.18
N GLU A 282 14.58 -9.18 14.50
CA GLU A 282 15.04 -9.53 15.84
C GLU A 282 14.72 -8.43 16.86
N ILE A 283 14.82 -7.16 16.48
CA ILE A 283 14.35 -6.02 17.31
C ILE A 283 12.85 -6.13 17.55
N GLN A 284 12.04 -6.40 16.51
CA GLN A 284 10.59 -6.58 16.65
C GLN A 284 10.26 -7.73 17.62
N LYS A 285 10.97 -8.86 17.51
CA LYS A 285 10.79 -10.02 18.40
C LYS A 285 11.15 -9.68 19.84
N LYS A 286 12.18 -8.88 20.11
CA LYS A 286 12.54 -8.46 21.47
C LYS A 286 11.51 -7.50 22.06
N ALA A 287 11.04 -6.55 21.27
CA ALA A 287 10.08 -5.53 21.70
C ALA A 287 8.68 -6.10 21.98
N HIS A 288 8.19 -6.98 21.11
CA HIS A 288 6.82 -7.53 21.19
C HIS A 288 6.78 -8.98 21.70
N GLY A 289 7.93 -9.64 21.81
CA GLY A 289 8.08 -10.97 22.39
C GLY A 289 8.35 -10.90 23.88
N GLY A 290 7.32 -10.57 24.65
CA GLY A 290 7.33 -10.78 26.09
C GLY A 290 7.46 -12.27 26.42
N LYS A 291 8.66 -12.70 26.85
CA LYS A 291 9.09 -14.05 27.27
C LYS A 291 8.89 -15.13 26.21
N ALA A 292 9.91 -15.96 26.02
CA ALA A 292 9.72 -17.32 25.53
C ALA A 292 8.69 -18.00 26.44
N LYS A 293 7.41 -17.92 26.07
CA LYS A 293 6.35 -18.66 26.71
C LYS A 293 6.69 -20.12 26.51
N ALA A 294 6.88 -20.83 27.62
CA ALA A 294 7.02 -22.28 27.63
C ALA A 294 5.97 -22.88 26.70
N GLU A 295 6.38 -23.83 25.86
CA GLU A 295 5.53 -24.59 24.95
C GLU A 295 4.33 -25.20 25.71
N THR A 296 3.26 -24.43 25.84
CA THR A 296 1.96 -24.96 26.18
C THR A 296 1.41 -25.52 24.88
N LYS A 297 1.37 -26.85 24.77
CA LYS A 297 0.70 -27.55 23.67
C LYS A 297 -0.80 -27.18 23.67
N GLY A 298 -1.18 -26.11 22.99
CA GLY A 298 -2.59 -25.66 22.91
C GLY A 298 -2.77 -24.32 22.19
N ILE A 299 -4.00 -24.04 21.78
CA ILE A 299 -4.40 -22.73 21.22
C ILE A 299 -4.60 -21.77 22.40
N GLU A 300 -3.93 -20.61 22.39
CA GLU A 300 -4.11 -19.58 23.41
C GLU A 300 -5.35 -18.70 23.15
N PRO A 301 -6.05 -18.21 24.19
CA PRO A 301 -7.12 -17.23 24.03
C PRO A 301 -6.60 -15.91 23.45
N ASN A 302 -7.25 -15.40 22.39
CA ASN A 302 -6.94 -14.11 21.77
C ASN A 302 -7.98 -13.05 22.18
N TYR A 303 -7.57 -12.02 22.92
CA TYR A 303 -8.45 -10.96 23.42
C TYR A 303 -8.53 -9.71 22.53
N ARG A 304 -7.77 -9.65 21.43
CA ARG A 304 -7.66 -8.43 20.59
C ARG A 304 -8.99 -7.92 20.05
N PHE A 305 -9.97 -8.79 19.81
CA PHE A 305 -11.29 -8.39 19.32
C PHE A 305 -12.19 -7.73 20.39
N ILE A 306 -11.81 -7.81 21.67
CA ILE A 306 -12.54 -7.24 22.82
C ILE A 306 -11.91 -5.92 23.29
N GLU A 307 -10.63 -5.68 22.98
CA GLU A 307 -9.89 -4.47 23.40
C GLU A 307 -10.59 -3.17 22.96
N GLU A 308 -11.32 -3.20 21.84
CA GLU A 308 -12.06 -2.06 21.28
C GLU A 308 -13.58 -2.24 21.37
N ALA A 309 -14.09 -2.71 22.52
CA ALA A 309 -15.52 -2.81 22.75
C ALA A 309 -16.17 -1.42 22.77
N VAL A 310 -16.89 -1.07 21.70
CA VAL A 310 -17.66 0.18 21.59
C VAL A 310 -19.07 -0.02 22.15
N ALA A 311 -19.62 1.02 22.78
CA ALA A 311 -21.02 1.02 23.21
C ALA A 311 -21.96 0.63 22.03
N GLY A 312 -22.89 -0.28 22.30
CA GLY A 312 -23.82 -0.79 21.28
C GLY A 312 -23.29 -1.97 20.45
N ARG A 313 -22.03 -2.39 20.60
CA ARG A 313 -21.50 -3.61 19.96
C ARG A 313 -21.38 -4.76 20.99
N PRO A 314 -22.25 -5.78 20.96
CA PRO A 314 -22.23 -6.84 21.96
C PRO A 314 -21.03 -7.76 21.79
N ILE A 315 -20.42 -8.15 22.91
CA ILE A 315 -19.43 -9.23 22.95
C ILE A 315 -20.22 -10.55 23.05
N LEU A 316 -20.28 -11.28 21.94
CA LEU A 316 -21.09 -12.50 21.84
C LEU A 316 -20.47 -13.71 22.56
N SER A 317 -19.13 -13.76 22.66
CA SER A 317 -18.42 -14.78 23.43
C SER A 317 -17.00 -14.34 23.77
N TYR A 318 -16.50 -14.74 24.94
CA TYR A 318 -15.08 -14.61 25.29
C TYR A 318 -14.22 -15.65 24.55
N PRO A 319 -12.93 -15.37 24.31
CA PRO A 319 -12.06 -16.29 23.57
C PRO A 319 -11.95 -17.64 24.26
N LEU A 320 -12.12 -18.71 23.46
CA LEU A 320 -12.06 -20.11 23.90
C LEU A 320 -13.03 -20.48 25.05
N ARG A 321 -14.05 -19.66 25.32
CA ARG A 321 -15.02 -19.92 26.39
C ARG A 321 -16.09 -20.92 25.94
N LYS A 322 -16.28 -21.99 26.72
CA LYS A 322 -17.40 -22.93 26.53
C LYS A 322 -18.74 -22.16 26.61
N GLY A 323 -19.64 -22.44 25.67
CA GLY A 323 -20.92 -21.74 25.51
C GLY A 323 -20.93 -20.68 24.39
N GLY A 324 -19.76 -20.34 23.82
CA GLY A 324 -19.68 -19.51 22.62
C GLY A 324 -20.04 -20.26 21.33
N PHE A 325 -19.76 -19.64 20.18
CA PHE A 325 -20.00 -20.26 18.86
C PHE A 325 -19.19 -21.55 18.70
N ARG A 326 -19.87 -22.70 18.60
CA ARG A 326 -19.22 -23.98 18.33
C ARG A 326 -18.73 -24.01 16.88
N ILE A 327 -17.40 -24.06 16.71
CA ILE A 327 -16.76 -24.14 15.39
C ILE A 327 -17.10 -25.48 14.72
N ARG A 328 -17.54 -25.42 13.46
CA ARG A 328 -17.66 -26.57 12.56
C ARG A 328 -16.95 -26.24 11.26
N TYR A 329 -15.93 -27.02 10.90
CA TYR A 329 -15.26 -26.87 9.61
C TYR A 329 -16.24 -27.23 8.49
N GLY A 330 -16.31 -26.37 7.48
CA GLY A 330 -17.17 -26.56 6.33
C GLY A 330 -17.25 -25.31 5.49
N ARG A 331 -17.59 -25.49 4.22
CA ARG A 331 -17.84 -24.41 3.27
C ARG A 331 -19.24 -24.59 2.70
N THR A 332 -20.05 -23.55 2.84
CA THR A 332 -21.39 -23.50 2.28
C THR A 332 -21.36 -22.75 0.95
N ARG A 333 -22.50 -22.69 0.26
CA ARG A 333 -22.67 -21.85 -0.94
C ARG A 333 -22.45 -20.36 -0.67
N LEU A 334 -22.66 -19.92 0.58
CA LEU A 334 -22.60 -18.51 1.00
C LEU A 334 -21.35 -18.19 1.82
N SER A 335 -20.52 -19.18 2.18
CA SER A 335 -19.32 -19.00 3.00
C SER A 335 -18.04 -19.39 2.27
N GLY A 336 -16.88 -19.08 2.85
CA GLY A 336 -15.59 -19.62 2.43
C GLY A 336 -14.53 -18.59 2.10
N LEU A 337 -14.84 -17.53 1.33
CA LEU A 337 -13.83 -16.52 0.98
C LEU A 337 -13.29 -15.82 2.26
N ALA A 338 -14.19 -15.17 2.99
CA ALA A 338 -13.92 -14.62 4.32
C ALA A 338 -15.17 -14.66 5.23
N ALA A 339 -16.33 -15.03 4.69
CA ALA A 339 -17.57 -15.13 5.45
C ALA A 339 -17.64 -16.45 6.22
N ALA A 340 -18.13 -16.37 7.46
CA ALA A 340 -18.56 -17.50 8.27
C ALA A 340 -20.07 -17.72 8.11
N ALA A 341 -20.55 -18.91 8.49
CA ALA A 341 -21.97 -19.23 8.52
C ALA A 341 -22.42 -19.48 9.96
N ILE A 342 -23.53 -18.86 10.34
CA ILE A 342 -24.21 -19.10 11.62
C ILE A 342 -25.66 -19.53 11.35
N HIS A 343 -26.23 -20.30 12.27
CA HIS A 343 -27.60 -20.76 12.12
C HIS A 343 -28.58 -19.58 12.33
N PRO A 344 -29.61 -19.38 11.46
CA PRO A 344 -30.55 -18.28 11.61
C PRO A 344 -31.27 -18.22 12.96
N ALA A 345 -31.55 -19.38 13.56
CA ALA A 345 -32.09 -19.42 14.93
C ALA A 345 -31.17 -18.76 15.97
N THR A 346 -29.84 -18.87 15.81
CA THR A 346 -28.88 -18.18 16.68
C THR A 346 -28.95 -16.66 16.49
N MET A 347 -29.14 -16.16 15.26
CA MET A 347 -29.33 -14.73 15.00
C MET A 347 -30.55 -14.18 15.76
N ARG A 348 -31.67 -14.92 15.74
CA ARG A 348 -32.90 -14.58 16.47
C ARG A 348 -32.72 -14.60 17.98
N ILE A 349 -32.07 -15.62 18.54
CA ILE A 349 -31.80 -15.73 19.98
C ILE A 349 -30.90 -14.59 20.45
N LEU A 350 -29.98 -14.12 19.60
CA LEU A 350 -29.13 -12.97 19.86
C LEU A 350 -29.85 -11.63 19.67
N GLY A 351 -31.19 -11.60 19.63
CA GLY A 351 -31.97 -10.37 19.53
C GLY A 351 -31.80 -9.65 18.20
N ASP A 352 -31.58 -10.38 17.11
CA ASP A 352 -31.37 -9.85 15.76
C ASP A 352 -30.16 -8.90 15.63
N PHE A 353 -29.23 -8.92 16.59
CA PHE A 353 -27.97 -8.18 16.50
C PHE A 353 -27.05 -8.67 15.39
N VAL A 354 -27.12 -9.96 15.05
CA VAL A 354 -26.38 -10.52 13.91
C VAL A 354 -27.36 -10.72 12.75
N ALA A 355 -27.06 -10.09 11.62
CA ALA A 355 -27.90 -10.08 10.42
C ALA A 355 -27.10 -10.48 9.16
N THR A 356 -27.81 -10.74 8.06
CA THR A 356 -27.26 -11.12 6.74
C THR A 356 -27.22 -9.96 5.78
#